data_AF-A0A348WCL6-F1
#
_entry.id   AF-A0A348WCL6-F1
#
_cell.length_a   1.000
_cell.length_b   1.000
_cell.length_c   1.000
_cell.angle_alpha   90.00
_cell.angle_beta   90.00
_cell.angle_gamma   90.00
#
_symmetry.space_group_name_H-M   'P 1'
#
loop_
_entity.id
_entity.type
_entity.pdbx_description
1 polymer ?
#
loop_
_entity_poly.entity_id
_entity_poly.type
_entity_poly.pdbx_seq_one_letter_code
_entity_poly.pdbx_strand_id
1 'polypeptide(L)'
;MQTQSENACFGGTQGVYTHASSACACDMTFGLFLPEEARDGPVPVLWYLSGLTCTHENAMTKAGAQTWAAEQGIALVFPDTSPRGEAVADDEAY
;
A
#
# COMPACT_ATOMS: atom_id res chain seq x y z
N MET A 1 0.39 10.85 9.39
CA MET A 1 0.66 9.50 8.87
C MET A 1 1.21 8.66 10.02
N GLN A 2 0.65 7.48 10.23
CA GLN A 2 0.99 6.54 11.30
C GLN A 2 1.50 5.24 10.68
N THR A 3 2.62 4.71 11.18
CA THR A 3 3.13 3.39 10.79
C THR A 3 2.37 2.30 11.54
N GLN A 4 1.79 1.35 10.80
CA GLN A 4 1.09 0.20 11.36
C GLN A 4 2.02 -1.01 11.48
N SER A 5 2.84 -1.25 10.45
CA SER A 5 3.86 -2.30 10.45
C SER A 5 4.96 -2.01 9.44
N GLU A 6 6.15 -2.55 9.70
CA GLU A 6 7.26 -2.57 8.74
C GLU A 6 7.97 -3.92 8.82
N ASN A 7 8.28 -4.48 7.65
CA ASN A 7 8.89 -5.79 7.51
C ASN A 7 10.06 -5.71 6.52
N ALA A 8 11.19 -6.33 6.85
CA ALA A 8 12.28 -6.51 5.89
C ALA A 8 11.80 -7.39 4.73
N CYS A 9 12.05 -6.97 3.48
CA CYS A 9 11.52 -7.63 2.29
C CYS A 9 12.50 -7.44 1.13
N PHE A 10 13.15 -8.52 0.65
CA PHE A 10 14.08 -8.52 -0.50
C PHE A 10 15.10 -7.36 -0.52
N GLY A 11 15.77 -7.10 0.61
CA GLY A 11 16.73 -5.99 0.76
C GLY A 11 16.10 -4.63 1.08
N GLY A 12 14.84 -4.44 0.72
CA GLY A 12 14.02 -3.28 1.04
C GLY A 12 13.13 -3.45 2.28
N THR A 13 12.10 -2.60 2.36
CA THR A 13 11.12 -2.57 3.46
C THR A 13 9.71 -2.55 2.90
N GLN A 14 8.89 -3.50 3.34
CA GLN A 14 7.43 -3.45 3.15
C GLN A 14 6.81 -2.79 4.39
N GLY A 15 6.24 -1.61 4.21
CA GLY A 15 5.49 -0.88 5.23
C GLY A 15 3.98 -0.91 5.00
N VAL A 16 3.23 -0.71 6.07
CA VAL A 16 1.79 -0.43 6.07
C VAL A 16 1.56 0.83 6.89
N TYR A 17 0.84 1.79 6.32
CA TYR A 17 0.66 3.12 6.90
C TYR A 17 -0.80 3.54 6.85
N THR A 18 -1.24 4.27 7.87
CA THR A 18 -2.56 4.89 7.93
C THR A 18 -2.43 6.41 7.97
N HIS A 19 -3.31 7.12 7.27
CA HIS A 19 -3.38 8.58 7.34
C HIS A 19 -4.82 9.09 7.22
N ALA A 20 -5.10 10.23 7.87
CA ALA A 20 -6.33 10.97 7.62
C ALA A 20 -6.33 11.49 6.18
N SER A 21 -7.32 11.08 5.39
CA SER A 21 -7.50 11.49 4.00
C SER A 21 -8.52 12.62 3.91
N SER A 22 -8.09 13.79 3.45
CA SER A 22 -9.01 14.91 3.17
C SER A 22 -9.95 14.62 2.00
N ALA A 23 -9.50 13.84 1.01
CA ALA A 23 -10.30 13.47 -0.16
C ALA A 23 -11.41 12.46 0.18
N CYS A 24 -11.15 11.56 1.13
CA CYS A 24 -12.09 10.51 1.53
C CYS A 24 -12.85 10.83 2.82
N ALA A 25 -12.46 11.89 3.54
CA ALA A 25 -13.03 12.28 4.83
C ALA A 25 -12.99 11.16 5.90
N CYS A 26 -12.01 10.25 5.83
CA CYS A 26 -11.78 9.18 6.78
C CYS A 26 -10.28 8.83 6.85
N ASP A 27 -9.91 7.96 7.80
CA ASP A 27 -8.58 7.36 7.79
C ASP A 27 -8.49 6.31 6.67
N MET A 28 -7.36 6.32 5.94
CA MET A 28 -7.07 5.41 4.83
C MET A 28 -5.78 4.67 5.12
N THR A 29 -5.75 3.36 4.82
CA THR A 29 -4.56 2.50 5.00
C THR A 29 -4.02 2.06 3.65
N PHE A 30 -2.69 2.11 3.48
CA PHE A 30 -2.01 1.67 2.27
C PHE A 30 -0.74 0.89 2.59
N GLY A 31 -0.36 0.00 1.69
CA GLY A 31 0.94 -0.67 1.68
C GLY A 31 1.94 0.08 0.82
N LEU A 32 3.19 0.15 1.25
CA LEU A 32 4.30 0.72 0.48
C LEU A 32 5.53 -0.18 0.60
N PHE A 33 6.01 -0.67 -0.54
CA PHE A 33 7.32 -1.30 -0.65
C PHE A 33 8.34 -0.26 -1.09
N LEU A 34 9.41 -0.08 -0.31
CA LEU A 34 10.58 0.70 -0.68
C LEU A 34 11.77 -0.24 -0.94
N PRO A 35 12.38 -0.20 -2.14
CA PRO A 35 13.56 -0.99 -2.44
C PRO A 35 14.81 -0.40 -1.74
N GLU A 36 15.93 -1.10 -1.74
CA GLU A 36 17.15 -0.66 -1.05
C GLU A 36 17.68 0.68 -1.59
N GLU A 37 17.57 0.90 -2.90
CA GLU A 37 17.99 2.11 -3.62
C GLU A 37 17.30 3.38 -3.12
N ALA A 38 16.13 3.24 -2.48
CA ALA A 38 15.43 4.36 -1.87
C ALA A 38 16.21 5.01 -0.71
N ARG A 39 17.23 4.33 -0.17
CA ARG A 39 18.17 4.89 0.81
C ARG A 39 19.15 5.88 0.20
N ASP A 40 19.48 5.70 -1.08
CA ASP A 40 20.47 6.52 -1.79
C ASP A 40 19.84 7.71 -2.50
N GLY A 41 18.54 7.62 -2.84
CA GLY A 41 17.80 8.72 -3.43
C GLY A 41 16.38 8.35 -3.85
N PRO A 42 15.67 9.26 -4.54
CA PRO A 42 14.33 9.00 -5.05
C PRO A 42 14.32 7.86 -6.08
N VAL A 43 13.32 6.99 -5.97
CA VAL A 43 13.07 5.89 -6.90
C VAL A 43 11.74 6.10 -7.65
N PRO A 44 11.59 5.57 -8.87
CA PRO A 44 10.29 5.53 -9.54
C PRO A 44 9.26 4.77 -8.71
N VAL A 45 7.99 5.19 -8.84
CA VAL A 45 6.86 4.61 -8.10
C VAL A 45 5.86 3.98 -9.07
N LEU A 46 5.46 2.75 -8.78
CA LEU A 46 4.34 2.07 -9.42
C LEU A 46 3.14 1.98 -8.46
N TRP A 47 1.98 2.44 -8.91
CA TRP A 47 0.72 2.34 -8.19
C TRP A 47 -0.05 1.11 -8.65
N TYR A 48 -0.29 0.17 -7.74
CA TYR A 48 -1.09 -1.02 -8.02
C TYR A 48 -2.52 -0.82 -7.48
N LEU A 49 -3.50 -0.72 -8.37
CA LEU A 49 -4.90 -0.56 -7.98
C LEU A 49 -5.58 -1.94 -7.94
N SER A 50 -5.87 -2.41 -6.72
CA SER A 50 -6.55 -3.69 -6.50
C SER A 50 -8.00 -3.68 -7.01
N GLY A 51 -8.53 -4.88 -7.28
CA GLY A 51 -9.91 -5.08 -7.73
C GLY A 51 -10.94 -5.07 -6.59
N LEU A 52 -12.18 -5.42 -6.93
CA LEU A 52 -13.28 -5.55 -5.97
C LEU A 52 -12.90 -6.42 -4.77
N THR A 53 -13.48 -6.10 -3.60
CA THR A 53 -13.35 -6.83 -2.33
C THR A 53 -11.98 -6.79 -1.66
N CYS A 54 -10.96 -6.24 -2.34
CA CYS A 54 -9.60 -6.22 -1.84
C CYS A 54 -9.37 -5.11 -0.81
N THR A 55 -8.22 -5.21 -0.14
CA THR A 55 -7.58 -4.13 0.61
C THR A 55 -6.19 -3.88 0.02
N HIS A 56 -5.39 -3.02 0.68
CA HIS A 56 -3.95 -2.89 0.42
C HIS A 56 -3.19 -4.23 0.56
N GLU A 57 -3.67 -5.15 1.38
CA GLU A 57 -2.95 -6.37 1.77
C GLU A 57 -2.97 -7.46 0.69
N ASN A 58 -4.06 -7.58 -0.08
CA ASN A 58 -4.25 -8.70 -1.00
C ASN A 58 -3.11 -8.82 -2.02
N ALA A 59 -2.85 -7.77 -2.80
CA ALA A 59 -1.79 -7.77 -3.79
C ALA A 59 -0.40 -7.72 -3.13
N MET A 60 -0.26 -6.94 -2.06
CA MET A 60 0.97 -6.84 -1.27
C MET A 60 1.46 -8.22 -0.81
N THR A 61 0.58 -9.11 -0.35
CA THR A 61 0.98 -10.41 0.19
C THR A 61 0.99 -11.54 -0.85
N LYS A 62 0.17 -11.46 -1.90
CA LYS A 62 -0.08 -12.60 -2.81
C LYS A 62 0.51 -12.43 -4.21
N ALA A 63 0.87 -11.21 -4.63
CA ALA A 63 1.36 -10.98 -6.00
C ALA A 63 2.83 -11.36 -6.21
N GLY A 64 3.64 -11.42 -5.14
CA GLY A 64 5.09 -11.64 -5.25
C GLY A 64 5.85 -10.51 -5.98
N ALA A 65 5.26 -9.32 -6.05
CA ALA A 65 5.77 -8.21 -6.86
C ALA A 65 7.05 -7.56 -6.27
N GLN A 66 7.25 -7.64 -4.96
CA GLN A 66 8.36 -6.99 -4.26
C GLN A 66 9.72 -7.52 -4.70
N THR A 67 9.84 -8.80 -5.04
CA THR A 67 11.10 -9.36 -5.54
C THR A 67 11.53 -8.67 -6.82
N TRP A 68 10.62 -8.55 -7.79
CA TRP A 68 10.90 -7.90 -9.06
C TRP A 68 11.12 -6.39 -8.88
N ALA A 69 10.31 -5.75 -8.04
CA ALA A 69 10.45 -4.33 -7.76
C ALA A 69 11.79 -3.99 -7.10
N ALA A 70 12.30 -4.87 -6.22
CA ALA A 70 13.64 -4.75 -5.65
C ALA A 70 14.72 -4.83 -6.73
N GLU A 71 14.65 -5.83 -7.63
CA GLU A 71 15.63 -5.98 -8.73
C GLU A 71 15.66 -4.79 -9.69
N GLN A 72 14.57 -4.04 -9.80
CA GLN A 72 14.46 -2.90 -10.70
C GLN A 72 14.59 -1.53 -9.99
N GLY A 73 14.75 -1.51 -8.67
CA GLY A 73 14.77 -0.26 -7.90
C GLY A 73 13.46 0.54 -8.01
N ILE A 74 12.31 -0.12 -7.97
CA ILE A 74 10.98 0.50 -8.07
C ILE A 74 10.25 0.40 -6.73
N ALA A 75 9.67 1.50 -6.26
CA ALA A 75 8.74 1.48 -5.13
C ALA A 75 7.33 1.04 -5.58
N LEU A 76 6.64 0.25 -4.76
CA LEU A 76 5.26 -0.18 -5.02
C LEU A 76 4.31 0.43 -4.00
N VAL A 77 3.22 1.03 -4.45
CA VAL A 77 2.15 1.50 -3.58
C VAL A 77 0.87 0.70 -3.82
N PHE A 78 0.30 0.19 -2.73
CA PHE A 78 -0.94 -0.56 -2.68
C PHE A 78 -1.97 0.23 -1.84
N PRO A 79 -2.74 1.16 -2.43
CA PRO A 79 -3.83 1.82 -1.73
C PRO A 79 -4.95 0.83 -1.39
N ASP A 80 -5.81 1.21 -0.45
CA ASP A 80 -7.11 0.59 -0.28
C ASP A 80 -8.02 0.85 -1.50
N THR A 81 -9.09 0.06 -1.64
CA THR A 81 -10.01 0.16 -2.79
C THR A 81 -11.14 1.16 -2.58
N SER A 82 -11.40 1.55 -1.33
CA SER A 82 -12.48 2.48 -0.95
C SER A 82 -12.26 3.05 0.46
N PRO A 83 -12.95 4.15 0.82
CA PRO A 83 -13.08 4.59 2.22
C PRO A 83 -13.60 3.47 3.12
N ARG A 84 -13.21 3.48 4.41
CA ARG A 84 -13.68 2.52 5.42
C ARG A 84 -14.03 3.21 6.73
N GLY A 85 -15.00 2.66 7.46
CA GLY A 85 -15.42 3.12 8.79
C GLY A 85 -16.94 3.13 8.96
N GLU A 86 -17.42 3.15 10.21
CA GLU A 86 -18.86 3.10 10.52
C GLU A 86 -19.68 4.26 9.93
N ALA A 87 -19.03 5.41 9.67
CA ALA A 87 -19.65 6.58 9.08
C ALA A 87 -19.57 6.63 7.54
N VAL A 88 -18.93 5.63 6.92
CA VAL A 88 -18.84 5.52 5.45
C VAL A 88 -20.09 4.82 4.93
N ALA A 89 -20.69 5.35 3.86
CA ALA A 89 -21.84 4.73 3.23
C ALA A 89 -21.48 3.36 2.66
N ASP A 90 -22.34 2.37 2.90
CA ASP A 90 -22.19 1.00 2.43
C ASP A 90 -23.41 0.57 1.61
N ASP A 91 -23.26 -0.48 0.80
CA ASP A 91 -24.35 -1.05 0.01
C ASP A 91 -24.88 -2.30 0.71
N GLU A 92 -26.19 -2.38 0.97
CA GLU A 92 -26.80 -3.55 1.65
C GLU A 92 -26.58 -4.88 0.91
N ALA A 93 -26.30 -4.85 -0.39
CA ALA A 93 -26.00 -6.03 -1.18
C ALA A 93 -24.58 -6.58 -0.96
N TYR A 94 -23.76 -5.89 -0.16
CA TYR A 94 -22.36 -6.21 0.11
C TYR A 94 -22.12 -6.43 1.61
#